data_AF-A0A6I6F8H7-F1
#
_entry.id   AF-A0A6I6F8H7-F1
#
_cell.length_a   1.000
_cell.length_b   1.000
_cell.length_c   1.000
_cell.angle_alpha   90.00
_cell.angle_beta   90.00
_cell.angle_gamma   90.00
#
_symmetry.space_group_name_H-M   'P 1'
#
loop_
_entity.id
_entity.type
_entity.pdbx_description
1 polymer ?
#
loop_
_entity_poly.entity_id
_entity_poly.type
_entity_poly.pdbx_seq_one_letter_code
_entity_poly.pdbx_strand_id
1 'polypeptide(L)' 'MHQARFDHAISRVNIVPPTEPIARRASKLLASAGLHGHKYALDAIVAATALASPAPVTVLTSDPKDLRILCGDDITVIKV' A
#
# COMPACT_ATOMS: atom_id res chain seq x y z
N MET A 1 -15.87 12.62 10.71
CA MET A 1 -14.50 13.03 10.30
C MET A 1 -14.47 14.54 10.16
N HIS A 2 -13.37 15.19 10.53
CA HIS A 2 -13.22 16.65 10.37
C HIS A 2 -12.61 16.94 9.00
N GLN A 3 -13.43 17.39 8.04
CA GLN A 3 -13.01 17.62 6.65
C GLN A 3 -11.77 18.54 6.57
N ALA A 4 -11.78 19.65 7.33
CA ALA A 4 -10.65 20.57 7.37
C ALA A 4 -9.32 19.94 7.83
N ARG A 5 -9.36 18.98 8.76
CA ARG A 5 -8.14 18.25 9.20
C ARG A 5 -7.65 17.27 8.12
N PHE A 6 -8.57 16.64 7.41
CA PHE A 6 -8.25 15.77 6.28
C PHE A 6 -7.63 16.57 5.13
N ASP A 7 -8.26 17.68 4.73
CA ASP A 7 -7.80 18.56 3.66
C ASP A 7 -6.40 19.12 3.95
N HIS A 8 -6.14 19.51 5.20
CA HIS A 8 -4.82 19.94 5.62
C HIS A 8 -3.78 18.81 5.48
N ALA A 9 -4.09 17.59 5.93
CA ALA A 9 -3.16 16.46 5.83
C ALA A 9 -2.85 16.10 4.37
N ILE A 10 -3.86 16.02 3.50
CA ILE A 10 -3.65 15.65 2.09
C ILE A 10 -2.90 16.74 1.31
N SER A 11 -2.99 18.02 1.73
CA SER A 11 -2.22 19.12 1.09
C SER A 11 -0.70 19.00 1.24
N ARG A 12 -0.23 18.12 2.13
CA ARG A 12 1.18 17.94 2.48
C ARG A 12 1.80 16.68 1.88
N VAL A 13 1.05 15.93 1.08
CA VAL A 13 1.48 14.66 0.49
C VAL A 13 1.17 14.59 -1.00
N ASN A 14 1.92 13.77 -1.72
CA ASN A 14 1.59 13.44 -3.10
C ASN A 14 0.51 12.36 -3.12
N ILE A 15 -0.59 12.61 -3.82
CA ILE A 15 -1.67 11.63 -4.00
C ILE A 15 -1.35 10.76 -5.20
N VAL A 16 -1.24 9.45 -4.98
CA VAL A 16 -1.01 8.46 -6.04
C VAL A 16 -2.32 7.76 -6.37
N PRO A 17 -2.84 7.87 -7.60
CA PRO A 17 -4.07 7.18 -7.99
C PRO A 17 -3.81 5.67 -8.16
N PRO A 18 -4.77 4.80 -7.81
CA PRO A 18 -4.67 3.36 -8.04
C PRO A 18 -4.93 3.04 -9.52
N THR A 19 -3.90 3.24 -10.34
CA THR A 19 -3.96 2.99 -11.79
C THR A 19 -4.18 1.51 -12.10
N GLU A 20 -4.63 1.20 -13.31
CA GLU A 20 -4.82 -0.20 -13.75
C GLU A 20 -3.55 -1.06 -13.59
N PRO A 21 -2.32 -0.60 -13.94
CA PRO A 21 -1.10 -1.36 -13.66
C PRO A 21 -0.90 -1.69 -12.18
N ILE A 22 -1.19 -0.74 -11.27
CA ILE A 22 -1.13 -0.96 -9.82
C ILE A 22 -2.17 -2.02 -9.42
N ALA A 23 -3.41 -1.90 -9.89
CA ALA A 23 -4.48 -2.85 -9.59
C ALA A 23 -4.15 -4.28 -10.07
N ARG A 24 -3.60 -4.42 -11.29
CA ARG A 24 -3.15 -5.71 -11.81
C ARG A 24 -1.99 -6.29 -11.00
N ARG A 25 -1.04 -5.46 -10.56
CA ARG A 25 0.05 -5.91 -9.69
C ARG A 25 -0.47 -6.36 -8.32
N ALA A 26 -1.40 -5.61 -7.71
CA ALA A 26 -2.05 -5.98 -6.46
C ALA A 26 -2.76 -7.35 -6.56
N SER A 27 -3.49 -7.58 -7.65
CA SER A 27 -4.12 -8.88 -7.92
C SER A 27 -3.10 -10.03 -7.99
N LYS A 28 -1.94 -9.81 -8.62
CA LYS A 28 -0.86 -10.80 -8.67
C LYS A 28 -0.26 -11.06 -7.29
N LEU A 29 -0.03 -10.01 -6.48
CA LEU A 29 0.49 -10.16 -5.11
C LEU A 29 -0.44 -11.03 -4.25
N LEU A 30 -1.75 -10.78 -4.32
CA LEU A 30 -2.75 -11.57 -3.60
C LEU A 30 -2.74 -13.03 -4.05
N ALA A 31 -2.70 -13.27 -5.36
CA ALA A 31 -2.64 -14.62 -5.91
C ALA A 31 -1.38 -15.37 -5.46
N SER A 32 -0.22 -14.70 -5.50
CA SER A 32 1.06 -15.26 -5.07
C SER A 32 1.11 -15.56 -3.56
N ALA A 33 0.46 -14.73 -2.74
CA ALA A 33 0.38 -14.93 -1.29
C ALA A 33 -0.77 -15.88 -0.85
N GLY A 34 -1.60 -16.35 -1.79
CA GLY A 34 -2.78 -17.16 -1.46
C GLY A 34 -3.84 -16.41 -0.65
N LEU A 35 -3.86 -15.07 -0.73
CA LEU A 35 -4.72 -14.20 0.09
C LEU A 35 -6.00 -13.82 -0.65
N HIS A 36 -7.13 -13.83 0.06
CA HIS A 36 -8.42 -13.55 -0.55
C HIS A 36 -8.65 -12.02 -0.70
N GLY A 37 -8.91 -11.57 -1.93
CA GLY A 37 -8.88 -10.14 -2.27
C GLY A 37 -9.87 -9.27 -1.49
N HIS A 38 -11.07 -9.76 -1.16
CA HIS A 38 -12.04 -8.95 -0.41
C HIS A 38 -11.52 -8.52 0.98
N LYS A 39 -10.59 -9.27 1.58
CA LYS A 39 -9.99 -8.96 2.88
C LYS A 39 -8.74 -8.08 2.75
N TYR A 40 -7.92 -8.30 1.73
CA TYR A 40 -6.57 -7.74 1.62
C TYR A 40 -6.37 -6.80 0.41
N ALA A 41 -7.43 -6.45 -0.33
CA ALA A 41 -7.31 -5.65 -1.55
C ALA A 41 -6.66 -4.28 -1.32
N LEU A 42 -6.98 -3.60 -0.21
CA LEU A 42 -6.40 -2.28 0.06
C LEU A 42 -4.90 -2.38 0.36
N ASP A 43 -4.50 -3.32 1.22
CA ASP A 43 -3.08 -3.56 1.50
C ASP A 43 -2.30 -3.99 0.25
N ALA A 44 -2.93 -4.77 -0.63
CA ALA A 44 -2.32 -5.15 -1.89
C ALA A 44 -2.14 -3.96 -2.85
N ILE A 45 -3.06 -3.00 -2.87
CA ILE A 45 -2.90 -1.74 -3.63
C ILE A 45 -1.77 -0.90 -3.04
N VAL A 46 -1.68 -0.79 -1.71
CA VAL A 46 -0.58 -0.09 -1.03
C VAL A 46 0.77 -0.76 -1.35
N ALA A 47 0.88 -2.08 -1.21
CA ALA A 47 2.08 -2.85 -1.54
C ALA A 47 2.48 -2.70 -3.01
N ALA A 48 1.53 -2.81 -3.93
CA ALA A 48 1.77 -2.64 -5.36
C ALA A 48 2.24 -1.21 -5.71
N THR A 49 1.70 -0.20 -5.03
CA THR A 49 2.11 1.20 -5.18
C THR A 49 3.54 1.42 -4.65
N ALA A 50 3.85 0.85 -3.49
CA ALA A 50 5.18 0.92 -2.90
C ALA A 50 6.22 0.27 -3.81
N LEU A 51 5.95 -0.94 -4.31
CA LEU A 51 6.83 -1.67 -5.21
C LEU A 51 6.93 -1.07 -6.63
N ALA A 52 6.05 -0.13 -6.99
CA ALA A 52 6.14 0.64 -8.24
C ALA A 52 6.93 1.95 -8.06
N SER A 53 7.26 2.33 -6.83
CA SER A 53 8.01 3.54 -6.53
C SER A 53 9.53 3.29 -6.65
N PRO A 54 10.33 4.30 -7.02
CA PRO A 54 11.79 4.18 -7.05
C PRO A 54 12.36 3.81 -5.68
N ALA A 55 13.25 2.83 -5.63
CA ALA A 55 13.90 2.39 -4.39
C ALA A 55 14.90 3.44 -3.86
N PRO A 56 15.11 3.53 -2.53
CA PRO A 56 14.48 2.74 -1.47
C PRO A 56 13.09 3.26 -1.05
N VAL A 57 12.20 2.35 -0.60
CA VAL A 57 10.82 2.68 -0.21
C VAL A 57 10.51 2.18 1.20
N THR A 58 9.81 3.02 1.97
CA THR A 58 9.33 2.72 3.32
C THR A 58 7.81 2.90 3.40
N VAL A 59 7.11 1.93 3.96
CA VAL A 59 5.67 2.00 4.26
C VAL A 59 5.46 2.17 5.75
N LEU A 60 4.71 3.20 6.14
CA LEU A 60 4.30 3.46 7.51
C LEU A 60 2.86 2.98 7.71
N THR A 61 2.62 2.12 8.70
CA THR A 61 1.28 1.55 8.96
C THR A 61 1.08 1.23 10.44
N SER A 62 -0.14 1.36 10.96
CA SER A 62 -0.47 0.94 12.33
C SER A 62 -0.53 -0.59 12.47
N ASP A 63 -0.81 -1.32 11.39
CA ASP A 63 -0.80 -2.78 11.35
C ASP A 63 0.11 -3.29 10.21
N PRO A 64 1.33 -3.73 10.52
CA PRO A 64 2.30 -4.13 9.52
C PRO A 64 2.15 -5.57 9.02
N LYS A 65 1.26 -6.38 9.62
CA LYS A 65 1.24 -7.84 9.38
C LYS A 65 1.01 -8.18 7.91
N ASP A 66 -0.05 -7.64 7.33
CA ASP A 66 -0.45 -7.96 5.95
C ASP A 66 0.52 -7.36 4.93
N LEU A 67 1.00 -6.15 5.18
CA LEU A 67 1.97 -5.48 4.30
C LEU A 67 3.34 -6.16 4.29
N ARG A 68 3.79 -6.76 5.40
CA ARG A 68 5.02 -7.57 5.41
C ARG A 68 4.90 -8.83 4.56
N ILE A 69 3.73 -9.45 4.54
CA ILE A 69 3.46 -10.62 3.68
C ILE A 69 3.47 -10.20 2.21
N LEU A 70 2.85 -9.07 1.88
CA LEU A 70 2.63 -8.64 0.50
C LEU A 70 3.87 -7.97 -0.14
N CYS A 71 4.68 -7.25 0.64
CA CYS A 71 5.84 -6.52 0.12
C CYS A 71 7.13 -7.35 0.07
N GLY A 72 7.25 -8.41 0.87
CA GLY A 72 8.51 -9.14 1.03
C GLY A 72 9.64 -8.24 1.54
N ASP A 73 10.87 -8.54 1.14
CA ASP A 73 12.09 -7.84 1.62
C ASP A 73 12.44 -6.57 0.82
N ASP A 74 11.73 -6.29 -0.29
CA ASP A 74 11.99 -5.14 -1.17
C ASP A 74 11.59 -3.79 -0.55
N ILE A 75 10.73 -3.81 0.47
CA ILE A 75 10.14 -2.62 1.08
C ILE A 75 10.31 -2.65 2.59
N THR A 76 10.77 -1.56 3.18
CA THR A 76 10.85 -1.42 4.63
C THR A 76 9.46 -1.11 5.20
N VAL A 77 8.92 -1.95 6.09
CA VAL A 77 7.61 -1.72 6.74
C VAL A 77 7.79 -1.36 8.21
N ILE A 78 7.45 -0.11 8.56
CA ILE A 78 7.57 0.44 9.92
C ILE A 78 6.20 0.61 10.53
N LYS A 79 6.06 0.13 11.78
CA LYS A 79 4.86 0.38 12.57
C LYS A 79 4.88 1.80 13.14
N VAL A 80 3.78 2.53 12.98
CA VAL A 80 3.56 3.86 13.57
C VAL A 80 2.35 3.88 14.50
#